data_AF-A0A9D1A538-F1
#
_entry.id   AF-A0A9D1A538-F1
#
_cell.length_a   1.000
_cell.length_b   1.000
_cell.length_c   1.000
_cell.angle_alpha   90.00
_cell.angle_beta   90.00
_cell.angle_gamma   90.00
#
_symmetry.space_group_name_H-M   'P 1'
#
loop_
_entity.id
_entity.type
_entity.pdbx_description
1 polymer ?
#
loop_
_entity_poly.entity_id
_entity_poly.type
_entity_poly.pdbx_seq_one_letter_code
_entity_poly.pdbx_strand_id
1 'polypeptide(L)'
;IFREEEREMAKLCAEDNIAMTPYSALASGRLSKHPGETSKRLEEDSYAKFKYDTTADQDNVIIERVAELADKRGVSMTEISLAWLLTKVTAPVVGATKLSHIEGAAKAVDLILTEDEIAYLEEPYVPHKLVGVMAQNTPAAAKEKHVWSTGNQKIEK
;
A
#
# COMPACT_ATOMS: atom_id res chain seq x y z
N ILE A 1 -4.31 -3.50 2.23
CA ILE A 1 -4.47 -3.22 3.68
C ILE A 1 -5.08 -1.85 3.97
N PHE A 2 -4.67 -0.75 3.33
CA PHE A 2 -5.39 0.54 3.42
C PHE A 2 -6.25 0.74 2.16
N ARG A 3 -7.57 0.92 2.29
CA ARG A 3 -8.53 1.01 1.16
C ARG A 3 -9.55 2.15 1.31
N GLU A 4 -9.21 3.21 2.03
CA GLU A 4 -10.18 4.26 2.40
C GLU A 4 -10.68 5.07 1.20
N GLU A 5 -9.91 5.11 0.13
CA GLU A 5 -10.23 5.74 -1.15
C GLU A 5 -11.42 5.04 -1.84
N GLU A 6 -11.70 3.78 -1.51
CA GLU A 6 -12.85 3.05 -2.03
C GLU A 6 -14.20 3.60 -1.52
N ARG A 7 -14.19 4.39 -0.43
CA ARG A 7 -15.41 4.98 0.14
C ARG A 7 -16.09 5.97 -0.80
N GLU A 8 -15.31 6.83 -1.44
CA GLU A 8 -15.81 7.95 -2.26
C GLU A 8 -14.93 8.23 -3.47
N MET A 9 -13.61 8.37 -3.27
CA MET A 9 -12.66 8.78 -4.31
C MET A 9 -12.62 7.84 -5.51
N ALA A 10 -12.61 6.52 -5.28
CA ALA A 10 -12.56 5.54 -6.36
C ALA A 10 -13.78 5.62 -7.27
N LYS A 11 -14.96 5.83 -6.67
CA LYS A 11 -16.22 5.99 -7.41
C LYS A 11 -16.21 7.27 -8.24
N LEU A 12 -15.81 8.40 -7.64
CA LEU A 12 -15.67 9.66 -8.35
C LEU A 12 -14.71 9.54 -9.53
N CYS A 13 -13.54 8.92 -9.31
CA CYS A 13 -12.57 8.72 -10.37
C CYS A 13 -13.13 7.87 -11.52
N ALA A 14 -13.91 6.84 -11.22
CA ALA A 14 -14.55 6.01 -12.24
C ALA A 14 -15.63 6.78 -13.02
N GLU A 15 -16.45 7.60 -12.34
CA GLU A 15 -17.49 8.42 -12.97
C GLU A 15 -16.90 9.50 -13.90
N ASP A 16 -15.80 10.12 -13.48
CA ASP A 16 -15.18 11.25 -14.19
C ASP A 16 -14.05 10.83 -15.15
N ASN A 17 -13.82 9.53 -15.35
CA ASN A 17 -12.72 8.99 -16.17
C ASN A 17 -11.33 9.46 -15.72
N ILE A 18 -11.10 9.53 -14.41
CA ILE A 18 -9.83 9.91 -13.79
C ILE A 18 -9.05 8.63 -13.45
N ALA A 19 -7.83 8.53 -13.97
CA ALA A 19 -6.94 7.42 -13.67
C ALA A 19 -6.47 7.45 -12.20
N MET A 20 -6.54 6.31 -11.51
CA MET A 20 -6.02 6.18 -10.15
C MET A 20 -4.59 5.65 -10.17
N THR A 21 -3.68 6.39 -9.52
CA THR A 21 -2.25 6.03 -9.41
C THR A 21 -1.77 6.07 -7.95
N PRO A 22 -2.19 5.13 -7.10
CA PRO A 22 -1.94 5.19 -5.66
C PRO A 22 -0.44 5.03 -5.34
N TYR A 23 0.00 5.73 -4.31
CA TYR A 23 1.31 5.53 -3.69
C TYR A 23 1.21 4.53 -2.54
N SER A 24 2.35 4.09 -2.01
CA SER A 24 2.42 3.09 -0.93
C SER A 24 1.78 1.73 -1.27
N ALA A 25 1.83 1.31 -2.54
CA ALA A 25 1.22 0.07 -3.02
C ALA A 25 1.55 -1.19 -2.19
N LEU A 26 2.75 -1.24 -1.59
CA LEU A 26 3.22 -2.37 -0.78
C LEU A 26 3.27 -2.06 0.74
N ALA A 27 2.61 -1.00 1.20
CA ALA A 27 2.54 -0.60 2.61
C ALA A 27 3.90 -0.56 3.33
N SER A 28 4.86 0.17 2.74
CA SER A 28 6.25 0.24 3.20
C SER A 28 6.97 -1.12 3.28
N GLY A 29 6.54 -2.08 2.46
CA GLY A 29 7.15 -3.40 2.33
C GLY A 29 6.53 -4.49 3.19
N ARG A 30 5.43 -4.22 3.89
CA ARG A 30 4.65 -5.22 4.65
C ARG A 30 4.00 -6.26 3.72
N LEU A 31 3.56 -5.83 2.54
CA LEU A 31 2.94 -6.68 1.52
C LEU A 31 3.96 -7.35 0.56
N SER A 32 5.24 -7.31 0.89
CA SER A 32 6.31 -7.89 0.05
C SER A 32 7.26 -8.81 0.83
N LYS A 33 6.86 -9.24 2.02
CA LYS A 33 7.66 -10.01 2.97
C LYS A 33 6.80 -11.03 3.69
N HIS A 34 7.33 -12.23 3.85
CA HIS A 34 6.65 -13.26 4.62
C HIS A 34 6.57 -12.84 6.10
N PRO A 35 5.55 -13.30 6.84
CA PRO A 35 5.46 -13.09 8.28
C PRO A 35 6.78 -13.45 8.98
N GLY A 36 7.31 -12.52 9.77
CA GLY A 36 8.59 -12.67 10.48
C GLY A 36 9.82 -12.15 9.71
N GLU A 37 9.72 -11.86 8.41
CA GLU A 37 10.80 -11.21 7.67
C GLU A 37 10.88 -9.70 7.97
N THR A 38 12.10 -9.20 8.15
CA THR A 38 12.37 -7.78 8.43
C THR A 38 13.17 -7.11 7.30
N SER A 39 13.28 -5.79 7.39
CA SER A 39 14.24 -5.01 6.60
C SER A 39 14.64 -3.76 7.36
N LYS A 40 15.78 -3.18 7.01
CA LYS A 40 16.22 -1.88 7.55
C LYS A 40 15.13 -0.82 7.52
N ARG A 41 14.36 -0.73 6.42
CA ARG A 41 13.25 0.23 6.32
C ARG A 41 12.12 -0.10 7.30
N LEU A 42 11.74 -1.37 7.44
CA LEU A 42 10.68 -1.78 8.36
C LEU A 42 11.04 -1.43 9.81
N GLU A 43 12.32 -1.53 10.15
CA GLU A 43 12.84 -1.21 11.48
C GLU A 43 12.98 0.30 11.74
N GLU A 44 13.48 1.05 10.76
CA GLU A 44 13.86 2.46 10.95
C GLU A 44 12.77 3.48 10.55
N ASP A 45 11.80 3.11 9.70
CA ASP A 45 10.78 4.03 9.17
C ASP A 45 9.67 4.29 10.20
N SER A 46 9.93 5.24 11.10
CA SER A 46 8.99 5.67 12.15
C SER A 46 7.67 6.21 11.60
N TYR A 47 7.67 6.80 10.41
CA TYR A 47 6.45 7.29 9.76
C TYR A 47 5.57 6.14 9.26
N ALA A 48 6.17 5.11 8.66
CA ALA A 48 5.44 3.91 8.28
C ALA A 48 4.87 3.17 9.50
N LYS A 49 5.64 3.10 10.60
CA LYS A 49 5.15 2.57 11.87
C LYS A 49 3.93 3.33 12.38
N PHE A 50 4.01 4.66 12.44
CA PHE A 50 2.87 5.51 12.80
C PHE A 50 1.63 5.26 11.92
N LYS A 51 1.82 5.02 10.62
CA LYS A 51 0.72 4.82 9.67
C LYS A 51 0.00 3.47 9.83
N TYR A 52 0.74 2.39 10.09
CA TYR A 52 0.20 1.02 9.98
C TYR A 52 0.14 0.26 11.31
N ASP A 53 0.87 0.66 12.35
CA ASP A 53 0.98 -0.15 13.58
C ASP A 53 -0.31 -0.18 14.41
N THR A 54 -1.17 0.85 14.28
CA THR A 54 -2.46 0.88 15.00
C THR A 54 -3.42 -0.20 14.51
N THR A 55 -3.21 -0.71 13.29
CA THR A 55 -4.09 -1.69 12.64
C THR A 55 -3.36 -2.98 12.29
N ALA A 56 -2.16 -3.17 12.84
CA ALA A 56 -1.29 -4.29 12.51
C ALA A 56 -1.95 -5.65 12.73
N ASP A 57 -2.71 -5.83 13.82
CA ASP A 57 -3.37 -7.10 14.11
C ASP A 57 -4.43 -7.45 13.06
N GLN A 58 -5.18 -6.46 12.56
CA GLN A 58 -6.14 -6.68 11.47
C GLN A 58 -5.42 -6.90 10.14
N ASP A 59 -4.38 -6.11 9.87
CA ASP A 59 -3.62 -6.16 8.63
C ASP A 59 -2.81 -7.46 8.49
N ASN A 60 -2.36 -8.04 9.60
CA ASN A 60 -1.59 -9.28 9.61
C ASN A 60 -2.38 -10.46 9.03
N VAL A 61 -3.70 -10.51 9.26
CA VAL A 61 -4.55 -11.55 8.65
C VAL A 61 -4.50 -11.46 7.13
N ILE A 62 -4.57 -10.25 6.56
CA ILE A 62 -4.46 -10.04 5.11
C ILE A 62 -3.05 -10.40 4.62
N ILE A 63 -1.99 -10.02 5.36
CA ILE A 63 -0.60 -10.30 5.00
C ILE A 63 -0.34 -11.82 4.99
N GLU A 64 -0.88 -12.56 5.95
CA GLU A 64 -0.84 -14.02 5.99
C GLU A 64 -1.54 -14.63 4.78
N ARG A 65 -2.75 -14.15 4.42
CA ARG A 65 -3.45 -14.63 3.20
C ARG A 65 -2.67 -14.35 1.92
N VAL A 66 -1.99 -13.21 1.82
CA VAL A 66 -1.10 -12.90 0.69
C VAL A 66 0.08 -13.88 0.65
N ALA A 67 0.68 -14.20 1.80
CA ALA A 67 1.78 -15.17 1.88
C ALA A 67 1.32 -16.58 1.46
N GLU A 68 0.18 -17.03 1.94
CA GLU A 68 -0.40 -18.33 1.58
C GLU A 68 -0.68 -18.45 0.07
N LEU A 69 -1.25 -17.41 -0.54
CA LEU A 69 -1.47 -17.40 -2.00
C LEU A 69 -0.17 -17.36 -2.78
N ALA A 70 0.82 -16.59 -2.31
CA ALA A 70 2.14 -16.53 -2.91
C ALA A 70 2.79 -17.93 -2.93
N ASP A 71 2.77 -18.63 -1.80
CA ASP A 71 3.28 -19.99 -1.66
C ASP A 71 2.52 -20.98 -2.56
N LYS A 72 1.18 -20.91 -2.56
CA LYS A 72 0.32 -21.78 -3.39
C LYS A 72 0.56 -21.60 -4.89
N ARG A 73 0.82 -20.36 -5.32
CA ARG A 73 1.04 -20.00 -6.72
C ARG A 73 2.50 -20.10 -7.14
N GLY A 74 3.43 -20.26 -6.20
CA GLY A 74 4.87 -20.28 -6.47
C GLY A 74 5.41 -18.93 -6.98
N VAL A 75 4.81 -17.83 -6.53
CA VAL A 75 5.19 -16.45 -6.90
C VAL A 75 5.49 -15.63 -5.65
N SER A 76 6.04 -14.42 -5.80
CA SER A 76 6.30 -13.56 -4.64
C SER A 76 5.03 -12.89 -4.09
N MET A 77 5.05 -12.53 -2.81
CA MET A 77 4.00 -11.69 -2.22
C MET A 77 3.84 -10.32 -2.91
N THR A 78 4.93 -9.81 -3.51
CA THR A 78 4.89 -8.59 -4.32
C THR A 78 4.00 -8.79 -5.55
N GLU A 79 4.13 -9.93 -6.23
CA GLU A 79 3.29 -10.27 -7.38
C GLU A 79 1.82 -10.39 -6.99
N ILE A 80 1.49 -11.14 -5.93
CA ILE A 80 0.10 -11.27 -5.44
C ILE A 80 -0.50 -9.90 -5.09
N SER A 81 0.22 -9.10 -4.30
CA SER A 81 -0.28 -7.83 -3.79
C SER A 81 -0.51 -6.80 -4.90
N LEU A 82 0.41 -6.73 -5.86
CA LEU A 82 0.28 -5.81 -7.00
C LEU A 82 -0.73 -6.32 -8.03
N ALA A 83 -0.82 -7.62 -8.26
CA ALA A 83 -1.86 -8.21 -9.11
C ALA A 83 -3.26 -7.86 -8.58
N TRP A 84 -3.47 -8.01 -7.26
CA TRP A 84 -4.72 -7.57 -6.63
C TRP A 84 -4.95 -6.07 -6.81
N LEU A 85 -3.95 -5.23 -6.53
CA LEU A 85 -4.10 -3.78 -6.62
C LEU A 85 -4.39 -3.32 -8.06
N LEU A 86 -3.79 -3.95 -9.07
CA LEU A 86 -4.05 -3.69 -10.48
C LEU A 86 -5.51 -3.97 -10.90
N THR A 87 -6.26 -4.78 -10.14
CA THR A 87 -7.72 -4.93 -10.36
C THR A 87 -8.52 -3.71 -9.90
N LYS A 88 -7.93 -2.82 -9.10
CA LYS A 88 -8.60 -1.68 -8.46
C LYS A 88 -8.18 -0.32 -9.02
N VAL A 89 -6.98 -0.23 -9.59
CA VAL A 89 -6.38 1.04 -10.01
C VAL A 89 -5.67 0.93 -11.36
N THR A 90 -5.41 2.07 -11.99
CA THR A 90 -4.79 2.13 -13.32
C THR A 90 -3.29 1.86 -13.28
N ALA A 91 -2.55 2.51 -12.38
CA ALA A 91 -1.08 2.37 -12.32
C ALA A 91 -0.54 2.65 -10.91
N PRO A 92 -0.33 1.63 -10.07
CA PRO A 92 0.22 1.83 -8.72
C PRO A 92 1.69 2.24 -8.77
N VAL A 93 2.10 3.10 -7.83
CA VAL A 93 3.50 3.54 -7.69
C VAL A 93 4.24 2.63 -6.71
N VAL A 94 5.25 1.94 -7.22
CA VAL A 94 6.06 0.98 -6.46
C VAL A 94 7.48 1.52 -6.24
N GLY A 95 7.93 1.53 -4.99
CA GLY A 95 9.31 1.88 -4.65
C GLY A 95 10.25 0.69 -4.81
N ALA A 96 11.36 0.87 -5.52
CA ALA A 96 12.38 -0.16 -5.73
C ALA A 96 13.76 0.31 -5.29
N THR A 97 14.48 -0.53 -4.55
CA THR A 97 15.89 -0.31 -4.17
C THR A 97 16.81 -1.45 -4.64
N LYS A 98 16.23 -2.50 -5.21
CA LYS A 98 16.90 -3.70 -5.74
C LYS A 98 16.23 -4.09 -7.05
N LEU A 99 17.00 -4.73 -7.94
CA LEU A 99 16.48 -5.22 -9.22
C LEU A 99 15.29 -6.18 -9.04
N SER A 100 15.36 -7.08 -8.07
CA SER A 100 14.29 -8.04 -7.79
C SER A 100 12.95 -7.39 -7.44
N HIS A 101 12.93 -6.15 -6.93
CA HIS A 101 11.69 -5.42 -6.69
C HIS A 101 11.03 -5.01 -8.02
N ILE A 102 11.83 -4.65 -9.02
CA ILE A 102 11.36 -4.29 -10.36
C ILE A 102 10.84 -5.55 -11.06
N GLU A 103 11.57 -6.65 -10.97
CA GLU A 103 11.15 -7.94 -11.54
C GLU A 103 9.82 -8.41 -10.96
N GLY A 104 9.64 -8.35 -9.64
CA GLY A 104 8.37 -8.69 -8.99
C GLY A 104 7.22 -7.78 -9.42
N ALA A 105 7.47 -6.47 -9.54
CA ALA A 105 6.46 -5.52 -10.01
C ALA A 105 6.07 -5.75 -11.48
N ALA A 106 7.03 -6.09 -12.34
CA ALA A 106 6.77 -6.38 -13.75
C ALA A 106 5.95 -7.66 -13.91
N LYS A 107 6.31 -8.74 -13.20
CA LYS A 107 5.59 -10.03 -13.27
C LYS A 107 4.16 -9.95 -12.75
N ALA A 108 3.88 -9.03 -11.82
CA ALA A 108 2.53 -8.82 -11.29
C ALA A 108 1.50 -8.45 -12.38
N VAL A 109 1.94 -7.83 -13.49
CA VAL A 109 1.07 -7.40 -14.59
C VAL A 109 0.47 -8.60 -15.35
N ASP A 110 1.21 -9.71 -15.41
CA ASP A 110 0.78 -10.93 -16.10
C ASP A 110 0.04 -11.91 -15.17
N LEU A 111 0.00 -11.61 -13.87
CA LEU A 111 -0.63 -12.48 -12.87
C LEU A 111 -2.12 -12.14 -12.72
N ILE A 112 -2.98 -13.07 -13.15
CA ILE A 112 -4.43 -12.94 -13.03
C ILE A 112 -4.90 -13.72 -11.79
N LEU A 113 -5.45 -13.00 -10.82
CA LEU A 113 -6.11 -13.59 -9.65
C LEU A 113 -7.55 -14.00 -10.02
N THR A 114 -8.00 -15.13 -9.48
CA THR A 114 -9.39 -15.58 -9.60
C THR A 114 -10.31 -14.74 -8.71
N GLU A 115 -11.62 -14.73 -9.01
CA GLU A 115 -12.61 -14.06 -8.16
C GLU A 115 -12.57 -14.57 -6.71
N ASP A 116 -12.38 -15.88 -6.52
CA ASP A 116 -12.26 -16.50 -5.19
C ASP A 116 -11.00 -16.02 -4.44
N GLU A 117 -9.88 -15.85 -5.14
CA GLU A 117 -8.65 -15.33 -4.53
C GLU A 117 -8.76 -13.85 -4.19
N ILE A 118 -9.41 -13.06 -5.05
CA ILE A 118 -9.70 -11.66 -4.75
C ILE A 118 -10.62 -11.58 -3.54
N ALA A 119 -11.72 -12.34 -3.52
CA ALA A 119 -12.62 -12.40 -2.37
C ALA A 119 -11.89 -12.85 -1.10
N TYR A 120 -11.00 -13.84 -1.21
CA TYR A 120 -10.16 -14.31 -0.11
C TYR A 120 -9.25 -13.21 0.44
N LEU A 121 -8.62 -12.40 -0.41
CA LEU A 121 -7.78 -11.29 0.07
C LEU A 121 -8.60 -10.16 0.70
N GLU A 122 -9.86 -9.98 0.27
CA GLU A 122 -10.71 -8.86 0.68
C GLU A 122 -11.59 -9.13 1.90
N GLU A 123 -12.00 -10.37 2.12
CA GLU A 123 -12.92 -10.77 3.20
C GLU A 123 -12.52 -10.27 4.60
N PRO A 124 -11.24 -10.32 5.05
CA PRO A 124 -10.89 -9.93 6.40
C PRO A 124 -10.69 -8.41 6.54
N TYR A 125 -10.86 -7.64 5.46
CA TYR A 125 -10.66 -6.20 5.50
C TYR A 125 -11.72 -5.49 6.36
N VAL A 126 -11.23 -4.64 7.26
CA VAL A 126 -12.05 -3.74 8.08
C VAL A 126 -11.67 -2.30 7.75
N PRO A 127 -12.61 -1.36 7.60
CA PRO A 127 -12.29 0.05 7.36
C PRO A 127 -11.40 0.64 8.45
N HIS A 128 -10.35 1.35 8.05
CA HIS A 128 -9.39 1.98 8.96
C HIS A 128 -9.76 3.44 9.23
N LYS A 129 -9.21 4.00 10.30
CA LYS A 129 -9.21 5.45 10.50
C LYS A 129 -8.26 6.09 9.48
N LEU A 130 -8.59 7.29 9.02
CA LEU A 130 -7.64 8.09 8.25
C LEU A 130 -6.40 8.36 9.09
N VAL A 131 -5.23 8.31 8.45
CA VAL A 131 -3.91 8.45 9.10
C VAL A 131 -3.00 9.34 8.25
N GLY A 132 -1.90 9.81 8.85
CA GLY A 132 -0.91 10.65 8.17
C GLY A 132 -1.50 11.96 7.66
N VAL A 133 -1.10 12.37 6.46
CA VAL A 133 -1.55 13.63 5.83
C VAL A 133 -3.07 13.72 5.73
N MET A 134 -3.75 12.60 5.47
CA MET A 134 -5.21 12.59 5.31
C MET A 134 -5.95 12.94 6.62
N ALA A 135 -5.38 12.62 7.78
CA ALA A 135 -5.93 13.00 9.07
C ALA A 135 -5.49 14.41 9.53
N GLN A 136 -4.32 14.85 9.07
CA GLN A 136 -3.67 16.06 9.58
C GLN A 136 -3.87 17.29 8.68
N ASN A 137 -4.20 17.11 7.40
CA ASN A 137 -4.43 18.21 6.46
C ASN A 137 -5.80 18.85 6.67
N THR A 138 -5.95 19.55 7.79
CA THR A 138 -7.18 20.27 8.16
C THR A 138 -6.92 21.78 8.20
N PRO A 139 -7.96 22.62 7.98
CA PRO A 139 -7.84 24.08 8.13
C PRO A 139 -7.29 24.50 9.50
N ALA A 140 -7.64 23.75 10.57
CA ALA A 140 -7.19 24.03 11.92
C ALA A 140 -5.68 23.75 12.09
N ALA A 141 -5.18 22.66 11.53
CA ALA A 141 -3.79 22.27 11.63
C ALA A 141 -2.88 22.95 10.58
N ALA A 142 -3.42 23.76 9.66
CA ALA A 142 -2.67 24.32 8.53
C ALA A 142 -1.43 25.14 8.91
N LYS A 143 -1.38 25.70 10.12
CA LYS A 143 -0.25 26.51 10.63
C LYS A 143 0.75 25.71 11.47
N GLU A 144 0.50 24.44 11.71
CA GLU A 144 1.37 23.58 12.51
C GLU A 144 2.58 23.10 11.69
N LYS A 145 3.65 22.71 12.39
CA LYS A 145 4.80 22.08 11.72
C LYS A 145 4.46 20.64 11.37
N HIS A 146 4.26 20.39 10.07
CA HIS A 146 4.03 19.07 9.53
C HIS A 146 5.32 18.42 9.04
N VAL A 147 5.41 17.09 9.14
CA VAL A 147 6.58 16.31 8.73
C VAL A 147 6.90 16.46 7.22
N TRP A 148 5.89 16.78 6.40
CA TRP A 148 6.06 17.08 4.96
C TRP A 148 6.30 18.57 4.66
N SER A 149 6.14 19.44 5.64
CA SER A 149 6.45 20.88 5.53
C SER A 149 7.85 21.23 6.05
N THR A 150 8.50 20.31 6.77
CA THR A 150 9.86 20.45 7.31
C THR A 150 10.92 20.14 6.27
N GLY A 151 10.94 20.90 5.17
CA GLY A 151 12.04 20.92 4.22
C GLY A 151 12.88 22.18 4.40
N ASN A 152 14.16 22.04 4.78
CA ASN A 152 15.13 23.15 4.80
C ASN A 152 15.83 23.31 3.44
N GLN A 153 15.19 22.90 2.34
CA GLN A 153 15.80 22.99 1.00
C GLN A 153 16.04 24.45 0.63
N LYS A 154 17.29 24.90 0.76
CA LYS A 154 17.76 26.12 0.12
C LYS A 154 17.89 25.81 -1.36
N ILE A 155 16.94 26.30 -2.15
CA ILE A 155 17.07 26.28 -3.61
C ILE A 155 18.10 27.37 -3.93
N GLU A 156 19.33 26.97 -4.23
CA GLU A 156 20.31 27.89 -4.82
C GLU A 156 19.78 28.32 -6.19
N LYS A 157 19.77 29.64 -6.41
CA LYS A 157 19.33 30.26 -7.67
C LYS A 157 20.41 30.17 -8.73
#